data_AF-A0AAE2XRM3-F1
#
_entry.id   AF-A0AAE2XRM3-F1
#
_cell.length_a   1.000
_cell.length_b   1.000
_cell.length_c   1.000
_cell.angle_alpha   90.00
_cell.angle_beta   90.00
_cell.angle_gamma   90.00
#
_symmetry.space_group_name_H-M   'P 1'
#
loop_
_entity.id
_entity.type
_entity.pdbx_description
1 polymer ?
#
loop_
_entity_poly.entity_id
_entity_poly.type
_entity_poly.pdbx_seq_one_letter_code
_entity_poly.pdbx_strand_id
1 'polypeptide(L)' 'MEEELLRPSEVAKKFGVSVKTLWKWQKKGIIRAVRLPTGKLRYPKSGVERLWRQLRATGSQ' A
#
# COMPACT_ATOMS: atom_id res chain seq x y z
N MET A 1 -15.71 13.23 -0.90
CA MET A 1 -14.36 12.79 -1.30
C MET A 1 -14.06 11.52 -0.53
N GLU A 2 -14.34 10.35 -1.12
CA GLU A 2 -14.14 9.06 -0.46
C GLU A 2 -12.67 8.66 -0.56
N GLU A 3 -11.97 8.70 0.57
CA GLU A 3 -10.70 7.99 0.69
C GLU A 3 -11.02 6.48 0.66
N GLU A 4 -10.96 5.87 -0.54
CA GLU A 4 -11.05 4.42 -0.69
C GLU A 4 -9.94 3.77 0.15
N LEU A 5 -10.32 3.28 1.32
CA LEU A 5 -9.45 2.54 2.22
C LEU A 5 -9.43 1.08 1.78
N LEU A 6 -8.43 0.75 0.98
CA LEU A 6 -8.25 -0.57 0.43
C LEU A 6 -7.75 -1.53 1.51
N ARG A 7 -8.29 -2.75 1.48
CA ARG A 7 -7.77 -3.86 2.28
C ARG A 7 -6.38 -4.23 1.78
N PRO A 8 -5.48 -4.74 2.64
CA PRO A 8 -4.17 -5.24 2.21
C PRO A 8 -4.26 -6.24 1.05
N SER A 9 -5.28 -7.11 1.03
CA SER A 9 -5.48 -8.06 -0.08
C SER A 9 -5.84 -7.38 -1.41
N GLU A 10 -6.62 -6.30 -1.37
CA GLU A 10 -6.98 -5.53 -2.58
C GLU A 10 -5.75 -4.81 -3.14
N VAL A 11 -4.96 -4.19 -2.26
CA VAL A 11 -3.70 -3.54 -2.64
C VAL A 11 -2.72 -4.57 -3.21
N ALA A 12 -2.59 -5.73 -2.55
CA ALA A 12 -1.74 -6.83 -2.99
C ALA A 12 -2.09 -7.26 -4.43
N LYS A 13 -3.39 -7.47 -4.69
CA LYS A 13 -3.91 -7.85 -5.99
C LYS A 13 -3.67 -6.76 -7.04
N LYS A 14 -3.88 -5.49 -6.69
CA LYS A 14 -3.66 -4.35 -7.59
C LYS A 14 -2.19 -4.15 -7.96
N PHE A 15 -1.29 -4.49 -7.05
CA PHE A 15 0.16 -4.39 -7.27
C PHE A 15 0.77 -5.65 -7.88
N GLY A 16 0.03 -6.76 -7.88
CA GLY A 16 0.60 -8.08 -8.20
C GLY A 16 1.65 -8.54 -7.19
N VAL A 17 1.63 -8.04 -5.96
CA VAL A 17 2.58 -8.40 -4.89
C VAL A 17 1.90 -9.19 -3.80
N SER A 18 2.65 -10.02 -3.07
CA SER A 18 2.11 -10.71 -1.90
C SER A 18 1.84 -9.75 -0.73
N VAL A 19 0.88 -10.12 0.12
CA VAL A 19 0.57 -9.39 1.37
C VAL A 19 1.80 -9.25 2.29
N LYS A 20 2.72 -10.23 2.27
CA LYS A 20 4.02 -10.14 2.95
C LYS A 20 4.87 -8.96 2.48
N THR A 21 4.84 -8.63 1.19
CA THR A 21 5.57 -7.49 0.62
C THR A 21 4.98 -6.18 1.12
N LEU A 22 3.65 -6.08 1.20
CA LEU A 22 2.97 -4.93 1.83
C LEU A 22 3.36 -4.75 3.30
N TRP A 23 3.42 -5.84 4.07
CA TRP A 23 3.91 -5.79 5.45
C TRP A 23 5.35 -5.29 5.55
N LYS A 24 6.24 -5.77 4.67
CA LYS A 24 7.63 -5.27 4.60
C LYS A 24 7.67 -3.79 4.27
N TRP A 25 6.87 -3.32 3.30
CA TRP A 25 6.81 -1.91 2.93
C TRP A 25 6.27 -1.04 4.05
N GLN A 26 5.24 -1.50 4.75
CA GLN A 26 4.71 -0.82 5.93
C GLN A 26 5.79 -0.71 7.01
N LYS A 27 6.49 -1.82 7.31
CA LYS A 27 7.58 -1.84 8.30
C LYS A 27 8.75 -0.93 7.90
N LYS A 28 9.02 -0.80 6.60
CA LYS A 28 10.02 0.12 6.04
C LYS A 28 9.54 1.58 5.94
N GLY A 29 8.26 1.87 6.22
CA GLY A 29 7.69 3.22 6.05
C GLY A 29 7.48 3.65 4.59
N ILE A 30 7.61 2.72 3.65
CA ILE A 30 7.45 2.96 2.20
C ILE A 30 5.98 3.22 1.85
N ILE A 31 5.06 2.54 2.55
CA ILE A 31 3.63 2.72 2.39
C ILE A 31 3.00 3.17 3.71
N ARG A 32 2.18 4.22 3.67
CA ARG A 32 1.35 4.61 4.80
C ARG A 32 0.15 3.69 4.89
N ALA A 33 0.01 3.02 6.02
CA ALA A 33 -1.18 2.26 6.39
C ALA A 33 -1.82 2.92 7.62
N VAL A 34 -3.14 3.07 7.61
CA VAL A 34 -3.91 3.51 8.75
C VAL A 34 -4.31 2.26 9.53
N ARG A 35 -3.86 2.17 10.78
CA ARG A 35 -4.31 1.12 11.68
C ARG A 35 -5.62 1.58 12.32
N LEU A 36 -6.71 0.89 12.01
CA LEU A 36 -7.98 1.12 12.70
C LEU A 36 -7.83 0.71 14.18
N PRO A 37 -8.62 1.31 15.09
CA PRO A 37 -8.66 0.89 16.51
C PRO A 37 -9.08 -0.58 16.68
N THR A 38 -9.72 -1.18 15.68
CA THR A 38 -10.04 -2.62 15.59
C THR A 38 -8.85 -3.51 15.18
N GLY A 39 -7.64 -2.97 15.08
CA GLY A 39 -6.43 -3.70 14.72
C GLY A 39 -6.29 -4.02 13.23
N LYS A 40 -7.30 -3.71 12.41
CA LYS A 40 -7.28 -3.89 10.96
C LYS A 40 -6.46 -2.79 10.29
N LEU A 41 -5.59 -3.19 9.37
CA LEU A 41 -4.81 -2.28 8.53
C LEU A 41 -5.62 -1.90 7.30
N ARG A 42 -5.78 -0.59 7.08
CA ARG A 42 -6.39 -0.02 5.89
C ARG A 42 -5.39 0.86 5.17
N TYR A 43 -5.32 0.71 3.86
CA TYR A 43 -4.36 1.42 3.02
C TYR A 43 -5.10 2.48 2.21
N PRO A 44 -4.78 3.77 2.38
CA PRO A 44 -5.35 4.81 1.53
C PRO A 44 -4.85 4.64 0.09
N LYS A 45 -5.79 4.62 -0.86
CA LYS A 45 -5.50 4.50 -2.30
C LYS A 45 -4.46 5.51 -2.79
N SER A 46 -4.49 6.75 -2.30
CA SER A 46 -3.50 7.78 -2.68
C SER A 46 -2.06 7.43 -2.28
N GLY A 47 -1.85 6.81 -1.11
CA GLY A 47 -0.52 6.38 -0.68
C GLY A 47 0.00 5.20 -1.49
N VAL A 48 -0.92 4.28 -1.80
CA VAL A 48 -0.70 3.14 -2.69
C VAL A 48 -0.27 3.64 -4.09
N GLU A 49 -1.07 4.49 -4.74
CA GLU A 49 -0.79 4.99 -6.10
C GLU A 49 0.51 5.81 -6.18
N ARG A 50 0.84 6.57 -5.13
CA ARG A 50 2.12 7.29 -5.05
C ARG A 50 3.30 6.33 -5.06
N LEU A 51 3.21 5.25 -4.30
CA LEU A 51 4.25 4.22 -4.26
C LEU A 51 4.38 3.51 -5.61
N TRP A 52 3.27 3.20 -6.28
CA TRP A 52 3.29 2.59 -7.61
C TRP A 52 4.06 3.45 -8.61
N ARG A 53 3.81 4.77 -8.58
CA ARG A 53 4.56 5.73 -9.41
C ARG A 53 6.05 5.75 -9.07
N GLN A 54 6.42 5.74 -7.78
CA GLN A 54 7.82 5.69 -7.38
C GLN A 54 8.52 4.39 -7.81
N LEU A 55 7.87 3.24 -7.65
CA LEU A 55 8.44 1.95 -8.05
C LEU A 55 8.67 1.88 -9.57
N ARG A 56 7.73 2.38 -10.38
CA ARG A 56 7.91 2.48 -11.84
C ARG A 56 9.00 3.46 -12.23
N ALA A 57 9.17 4.56 -11.48
CA ALA A 57 10.23 5.54 -11.72
C ALA A 57 11.63 5.00 -11.35
N THR A 58 11.72 4.06 -10.41
CA THR A 58 13.02 3.49 -9.96
C THR A 58 13.52 2.36 -10.88
N GLY A 59 12.69 1.85 -11.79
CA GLY A 59 13.04 0.77 -12.73
C GLY A 59 13.62 1.24 -14.06
N SER A 60 14.00 2.51 -14.19
CA SER A 60 14.66 3.04 -15.39
C SER A 60 16.12 3.34 -15.07
N GLN A 61 16.94 2.29 -14.98
CA GLN A 61 18.39 2.39 -15.17
C GLN A 61 18.95 1.06 -15.63
#